data_AF-A0A2K3PQZ6-F1
#
_entry.id   AF-A0A2K3PQZ6-F1
#
_cell.length_a   1.000
_cell.length_b   1.000
_cell.length_c   1.000
_cell.angle_alpha   90.00
_cell.angle_beta   90.00
_cell.angle_gamma   90.00
#
_symmetry.space_group_name_H-M   'P 1'
#
loop_
_entity.id
_entity.type
_entity.pdbx_description
1 polymer ?
#
loop_
_entity_poly.entity_id
_entity_poly.type
_entity_poly.pdbx_seq_one_letter_code
_entity_poly.pdbx_strand_id
1 'polypeptide(L)'
;MLNLTIPGTHPDPEAVAHEVHRKVNASMARREMLSSGSACMTGNPIDDCWKCDPEWPNNRQRLADCAIGFGQYAKGGKGGEYYVVTDSSDDDPVTPKPGTLRYAVIKNEPLWIVFPSNMLIKLKQELIFNSYKTIDGRGADVHIVGGGCITLQFISNVIIHNIHIHHCHPSGKQT
;
A
#
# COMPACT_ATOMS: atom_id res chain seq x y z
N MET A 1 17.70 12.61 -34.72
CA MET A 1 17.40 12.99 -33.33
C MET A 1 17.28 11.69 -32.53
N LEU A 2 18.18 11.45 -31.58
CA LEU A 2 18.11 10.29 -30.69
C LEU A 2 17.02 10.55 -29.66
N ASN A 3 15.99 9.70 -29.64
CA ASN A 3 14.92 9.77 -28.65
C ASN A 3 15.47 9.21 -27.33
N LEU A 4 15.88 10.11 -26.42
CA LEU A 4 16.49 9.79 -25.12
C LEU A 4 15.48 9.40 -24.04
N THR A 5 14.25 9.01 -24.41
CA THR A 5 13.26 8.54 -23.44
C THR A 5 13.70 7.20 -22.86
N ILE A 6 14.16 7.22 -21.60
CA ILE A 6 14.43 6.02 -20.82
C ILE A 6 13.10 5.25 -20.68
N PRO A 7 13.03 3.96 -21.04
CA PRO A 7 11.82 3.17 -20.86
C PRO A 7 11.34 3.25 -19.41
N GLY A 8 10.10 3.67 -19.20
CA GLY A 8 9.49 3.82 -17.88
C GLY A 8 9.52 5.23 -17.26
N THR A 9 10.12 6.23 -17.92
CA THR A 9 10.03 7.61 -17.44
C THR A 9 8.70 8.26 -17.86
N HIS A 10 8.08 9.00 -16.94
CA HIS A 10 6.92 9.83 -17.24
C HIS A 10 7.29 10.87 -18.33
N PRO A 11 6.40 11.18 -19.30
CA PRO A 11 6.70 12.11 -20.39
C PRO A 11 6.97 13.55 -19.91
N ASP A 12 6.47 13.92 -18.73
CA ASP A 12 6.69 15.23 -18.11
C ASP A 12 6.83 15.06 -16.57
N PRO A 13 8.03 14.75 -16.07
CA PRO A 13 8.26 14.54 -14.64
C PRO A 13 8.11 15.82 -13.81
N GLU A 14 8.49 16.97 -14.36
CA GLU A 14 8.35 18.29 -13.75
C GLU A 14 6.88 18.63 -13.49
N ALA A 15 5.96 18.36 -14.42
CA ALA A 15 4.53 18.57 -14.17
C ALA A 15 4.01 17.74 -13.00
N VAL A 16 4.48 16.49 -12.85
CA VAL A 16 4.10 15.63 -11.71
C VAL A 16 4.63 16.23 -10.40
N ALA A 17 5.88 16.70 -10.38
CA ALA A 17 6.46 17.36 -9.22
C ALA A 17 5.69 18.65 -8.88
N HIS A 18 5.39 19.50 -9.85
CA HIS A 18 4.61 20.72 -9.65
C HIS A 18 3.22 20.44 -9.06
N GLU A 19 2.54 19.39 -9.55
CA GLU A 19 1.24 18.99 -9.02
C GLU A 19 1.31 18.52 -7.56
N VAL A 20 2.35 17.77 -7.19
CA VAL A 20 2.60 17.37 -5.79
C VAL A 20 2.77 18.61 -4.91
N HIS A 21 3.66 19.55 -5.30
CA HIS A 21 3.87 20.78 -4.53
C HIS A 21 2.59 21.60 -4.39
N ARG A 22 1.81 21.72 -5.47
CA ARG A 22 0.52 22.42 -5.46
C ARG A 22 -0.45 21.79 -4.47
N LYS A 23 -0.62 20.46 -4.48
CA LYS A 23 -1.52 19.73 -3.56
C LYS A 23 -1.08 19.86 -2.11
N VAL A 24 0.23 19.77 -1.83
CA VAL A 24 0.80 19.92 -0.49
C VAL A 24 0.59 21.34 0.03
N ASN A 25 0.94 22.37 -0.74
CA ASN A 25 0.74 23.78 -0.35
C ASN A 25 -0.73 24.09 -0.08
N ALA A 26 -1.65 23.57 -0.90
CA ALA A 26 -3.08 23.73 -0.67
C ALA A 26 -3.57 23.06 0.63
N SER A 27 -3.04 21.87 0.96
CA SER A 27 -3.37 21.17 2.21
C SER A 27 -2.83 21.92 3.44
N MET A 28 -1.58 22.42 3.38
CA MET A 28 -1.00 23.23 4.45
C MET A 28 -1.76 24.55 4.67
N ALA A 29 -2.08 25.28 3.59
CA ALA A 29 -2.83 26.53 3.68
C ALA A 29 -4.22 26.32 4.31
N ARG A 30 -4.92 25.24 3.93
CA ARG A 30 -6.21 24.88 4.56
C ARG A 30 -6.05 24.61 6.06
N ARG A 31 -5.00 23.88 6.45
CA ARG A 31 -4.71 23.59 7.86
C ARG A 31 -4.47 24.89 8.65
N GLU A 32 -3.73 25.84 8.11
CA GLU A 32 -3.45 27.14 8.76
C GLU A 32 -4.72 27.98 8.94
N MET A 33 -5.66 27.95 7.99
CA MET A 33 -6.92 28.70 8.07
C MET A 33 -7.89 28.19 9.14
N LEU A 34 -7.77 26.94 9.58
CA LEU A 34 -8.77 26.25 10.43
C LEU A 34 -8.42 26.31 11.93
N SER A 35 -7.95 27.46 12.44
CA SER A 35 -7.45 27.62 13.82
C SER A 35 -8.30 26.89 14.87
N SER A 36 -7.69 25.92 15.56
CA SER A 36 -8.12 25.27 16.81
C SER A 36 -9.63 24.99 16.95
N GLY A 37 -10.12 23.86 16.40
CA GLY A 37 -11.37 23.31 16.94
C GLY A 37 -12.11 22.18 16.23
N SER A 38 -12.03 21.98 14.90
CA SER A 38 -13.03 21.06 14.28
C SER A 38 -12.77 20.46 12.89
N ALA A 39 -11.54 20.27 12.42
CA ALA A 39 -11.37 19.64 11.09
C ALA A 39 -10.20 18.67 11.05
N CYS A 40 -10.45 17.48 10.50
CA CYS A 40 -9.48 16.41 10.28
C CYS A 40 -8.28 16.79 9.37
N MET A 41 -8.11 18.06 9.00
CA MET A 41 -7.02 18.49 8.12
C MET A 41 -5.65 18.32 8.80
N THR A 42 -4.90 17.32 8.35
CA THR A 42 -3.56 16.96 8.83
C THR A 42 -2.47 17.83 8.21
N GLY A 43 -2.75 18.46 7.06
CA GLY A 43 -1.73 19.12 6.23
C GLY A 43 -1.01 18.15 5.29
N ASN A 44 -1.40 16.86 5.29
CA ASN A 44 -0.99 15.88 4.30
C ASN A 44 -2.17 15.62 3.33
N PRO A 45 -2.05 15.95 2.03
CA PRO A 45 -3.16 15.82 1.08
C PRO A 45 -3.63 14.38 0.84
N ILE A 46 -2.78 13.37 1.07
CA ILE A 46 -3.17 11.96 0.97
C ILE A 46 -4.08 11.63 2.16
N ASP A 47 -3.64 11.96 3.38
CA ASP A 47 -4.41 11.69 4.59
C ASP A 47 -5.72 12.49 4.61
N ASP A 48 -5.67 13.78 4.27
CA ASP A 48 -6.85 14.64 4.20
C ASP A 48 -7.94 14.08 3.26
N CYS A 49 -7.55 13.32 2.22
CA CYS A 49 -8.46 12.76 1.21
C CYS A 49 -9.28 11.57 1.72
N TRP A 50 -8.73 10.74 2.61
CA TRP A 50 -9.41 9.53 3.11
C TRP A 50 -9.68 9.58 4.61
N LYS A 51 -8.76 10.09 5.42
CA LYS A 51 -8.84 10.06 6.89
C LYS A 51 -9.95 10.95 7.43
N CYS A 52 -10.35 11.94 6.63
CA CYS A 52 -11.37 12.93 6.96
C CYS A 52 -12.76 12.57 6.50
N ASP A 53 -12.89 11.44 5.82
CA ASP A 53 -14.17 10.78 5.62
C ASP A 53 -14.51 10.06 6.94
N PRO A 54 -15.54 10.47 7.71
CA PRO A 54 -15.92 9.77 8.93
C PRO A 54 -16.35 8.32 8.65
N GLU A 55 -16.78 8.03 7.42
CA GLU A 55 -17.17 6.70 6.95
C GLU A 55 -16.01 5.91 6.32
N TRP A 56 -14.75 6.37 6.45
CA TRP A 56 -13.59 5.63 5.95
C TRP A 56 -13.55 4.16 6.39
N PRO A 57 -14.01 3.74 7.60
CA PRO A 57 -14.02 2.33 7.98
C PRO A 57 -14.93 1.48 7.07
N ASN A 58 -16.03 2.07 6.60
CA ASN A 58 -16.99 1.47 5.67
C ASN A 58 -16.59 1.67 4.20
N ASN A 59 -15.69 2.60 3.93
CA ASN A 59 -15.21 2.94 2.59
C ASN A 59 -13.69 2.82 2.46
N ARG A 60 -13.13 1.68 2.92
CA ARG A 60 -11.67 1.49 2.97
C ARG A 60 -10.99 1.68 1.61
N GLN A 61 -11.64 1.24 0.53
CA GLN A 61 -11.08 1.29 -0.81
C GLN A 61 -10.92 2.72 -1.38
N ARG A 62 -11.55 3.74 -0.77
CA ARG A 62 -11.37 5.16 -1.14
C ARG A 62 -9.91 5.60 -1.10
N LEU A 63 -9.10 4.99 -0.24
CA LEU A 63 -7.65 5.25 -0.16
C LEU A 63 -6.96 5.15 -1.53
N ALA A 64 -7.41 4.26 -2.42
CA ALA A 64 -6.82 4.09 -3.75
C ALA A 64 -7.02 5.28 -4.71
N ASP A 65 -7.84 6.26 -4.34
CA ASP A 65 -8.01 7.51 -5.11
C ASP A 65 -7.24 8.69 -4.51
N CYS A 66 -6.56 8.49 -3.38
CA CYS A 66 -5.89 9.57 -2.64
C CYS A 66 -4.40 9.69 -2.95
N ALA A 67 -3.82 8.76 -3.72
CA ALA A 67 -2.41 8.81 -4.09
C ALA A 67 -2.09 10.04 -4.97
N ILE A 68 -0.88 10.58 -4.80
CA ILE A 68 -0.36 11.71 -5.58
C ILE A 68 1.05 11.37 -6.11
N GLY A 69 1.59 12.20 -7.00
CA GLY A 69 2.91 11.99 -7.58
C GLY A 69 2.92 10.85 -8.61
N PHE A 70 4.08 10.27 -8.88
CA PHE A 70 4.23 9.24 -9.92
C PHE A 70 3.39 7.97 -9.66
N GLY A 71 3.11 7.66 -8.39
CA GLY A 71 2.28 6.52 -7.98
C GLY A 71 0.77 6.77 -8.03
N GLN A 72 0.31 7.97 -8.42
CA GLN A 72 -1.10 8.38 -8.29
C GLN A 72 -2.13 7.47 -9.00
N TYR A 73 -1.68 6.69 -9.98
CA TYR A 73 -2.54 5.78 -10.74
C TYR A 73 -2.61 4.37 -10.16
N ALA A 74 -1.85 4.05 -9.12
CA ALA A 74 -1.90 2.73 -8.48
C ALA A 74 -3.30 2.48 -7.90
N LYS A 75 -4.04 1.51 -8.46
CA LYS A 75 -5.38 1.15 -7.98
C LYS A 75 -5.38 0.09 -6.88
N GLY A 76 -4.26 -0.60 -6.68
CA GLY A 76 -4.19 -1.71 -5.73
C GLY A 76 -5.26 -2.75 -6.05
N GLY A 77 -5.91 -3.28 -5.02
CA GLY A 77 -7.06 -4.18 -5.13
C GLY A 77 -8.42 -3.51 -5.20
N LYS A 78 -8.50 -2.20 -5.51
CA LYS A 78 -9.78 -1.48 -5.58
C LYS A 78 -10.73 -2.13 -6.61
N GLY A 79 -12.00 -2.28 -6.22
CA GLY A 79 -13.04 -2.97 -7.00
C GLY A 79 -13.00 -4.50 -6.87
N GLY A 80 -11.97 -5.04 -6.24
CA GLY A 80 -11.89 -6.46 -5.87
C GLY A 80 -12.53 -6.75 -4.51
N GLU A 81 -12.60 -8.03 -4.21
CA GLU A 81 -13.11 -8.54 -2.93
C GLU A 81 -12.17 -8.21 -1.77
N TYR A 82 -12.76 -8.12 -0.57
CA TYR A 82 -11.97 -8.10 0.65
C TYR A 82 -11.42 -9.49 0.94
N TYR A 83 -10.13 -9.55 1.25
CA TYR A 83 -9.53 -10.75 1.82
C TYR A 83 -9.11 -10.45 3.26
N VAL A 84 -9.68 -11.19 4.20
CA VAL A 84 -9.36 -11.05 5.63
C VAL A 84 -8.27 -12.05 5.98
N VAL A 85 -7.09 -11.55 6.38
CA VAL A 85 -6.02 -12.41 6.90
C VAL A 85 -6.42 -12.83 8.31
N THR A 86 -6.57 -14.14 8.53
CA THR A 86 -6.97 -14.73 9.80
C THR A 86 -5.90 -15.65 10.40
N ASP A 87 -4.88 -16.00 9.62
CA ASP A 87 -3.76 -16.85 10.01
C ASP A 87 -2.45 -16.09 9.72
N SER A 88 -1.65 -15.83 10.77
CA SER A 88 -0.37 -15.13 10.65
C SER A 88 0.81 -16.06 10.34
N SER A 89 0.58 -17.37 10.18
CA SER A 89 1.62 -18.34 9.85
C SER A 89 2.10 -18.22 8.41
N ASP A 90 3.35 -18.65 8.19
CA ASP A 90 3.98 -18.73 6.87
C ASP A 90 4.68 -20.09 6.69
N ASP A 91 3.96 -21.16 7.00
CA ASP A 91 4.58 -22.47 7.18
C ASP A 91 5.08 -23.13 5.89
N ASP A 92 4.34 -22.92 4.80
CA ASP A 92 4.64 -23.46 3.48
C ASP A 92 4.67 -22.31 2.45
N PRO A 93 5.88 -21.86 2.04
CA PRO A 93 6.03 -20.85 1.01
C PRO A 93 5.57 -21.26 -0.39
N VAL A 94 5.46 -22.57 -0.65
CA VAL A 94 5.11 -23.13 -1.96
C VAL A 94 3.60 -23.29 -2.09
N THR A 95 2.95 -23.79 -1.03
CA THR A 95 1.50 -24.06 -1.00
C THR A 95 0.85 -23.34 0.18
N PRO A 96 0.70 -22.00 0.13
CA PRO A 96 0.17 -21.24 1.25
C PRO A 96 -1.30 -21.62 1.55
N LYS A 97 -1.66 -21.64 2.83
CA LYS A 97 -3.03 -21.95 3.28
C LYS A 97 -3.97 -20.75 3.09
N PRO A 98 -5.23 -20.95 2.69
CA PRO A 98 -6.26 -19.91 2.81
C PRO A 98 -6.31 -19.35 4.24
N GLY A 99 -6.59 -18.05 4.37
CA GLY A 99 -6.48 -17.30 5.62
C GLY A 99 -5.12 -16.63 5.84
N THR A 100 -4.05 -17.06 5.18
CA THR A 100 -2.71 -16.44 5.32
C THR A 100 -2.52 -15.25 4.38
N LEU A 101 -1.56 -14.36 4.71
CA LEU A 101 -1.17 -13.25 3.84
C LEU A 101 -0.54 -13.76 2.53
N ARG A 102 0.32 -14.79 2.59
CA ARG A 102 0.96 -15.37 1.40
C ARG A 102 -0.07 -15.90 0.40
N TYR A 103 -1.12 -16.56 0.88
CA TYR A 103 -2.19 -17.02 0.00
C TYR A 103 -2.85 -15.87 -0.75
N ALA A 104 -3.11 -14.75 -0.07
CA ALA A 104 -3.80 -13.60 -0.65
C ALA A 104 -2.98 -12.88 -1.74
N VAL A 105 -1.70 -12.64 -1.48
CA VAL A 105 -0.87 -11.82 -2.38
C VAL A 105 -0.55 -12.51 -3.72
N ILE A 106 -0.61 -13.83 -3.78
CA ILE A 106 -0.37 -14.62 -5.01
C ILE A 106 -1.66 -14.88 -5.82
N LYS A 107 -2.82 -14.40 -5.36
CA LYS A 107 -4.06 -14.54 -6.12
C LYS A 107 -4.02 -13.73 -7.41
N ASN A 108 -4.71 -14.22 -8.45
CA ASN A 108 -4.73 -13.53 -9.74
C ASN A 108 -5.74 -12.38 -9.74
N GLU A 109 -6.85 -12.54 -9.03
CA GLU A 109 -7.88 -11.53 -8.87
C GLU A 109 -7.40 -10.32 -8.04
N PRO A 110 -7.96 -9.12 -8.26
CA PRO A 110 -7.73 -7.98 -7.39
C PRO A 110 -8.22 -8.25 -5.97
N LEU A 111 -7.41 -7.94 -4.95
CA LEU A 111 -7.79 -8.13 -3.55
C LEU A 111 -7.43 -6.95 -2.67
N TRP A 112 -8.40 -6.53 -1.85
CA TRP A 112 -8.19 -5.59 -0.75
C TRP A 112 -7.96 -6.37 0.55
N ILE A 113 -6.70 -6.54 0.93
CA ILE A 113 -6.27 -7.40 2.02
C ILE A 113 -6.29 -6.61 3.33
N VAL A 114 -7.03 -7.11 4.32
CA VAL A 114 -7.24 -6.48 5.63
C VAL A 114 -6.93 -7.42 6.78
N PHE A 115 -6.75 -6.85 7.96
CA PHE A 115 -6.40 -7.57 9.18
C PHE A 115 -7.45 -7.28 10.26
N PRO A 116 -8.09 -8.31 10.85
CA PRO A 116 -9.11 -8.13 11.89
C PRO A 116 -8.51 -7.86 13.27
N SER A 117 -7.21 -8.12 13.45
CA SER A 117 -6.49 -7.97 14.72
C SER A 117 -5.01 -7.71 14.47
N ASN A 118 -4.30 -7.35 15.53
CA ASN A 118 -2.83 -7.25 15.50
C ASN A 118 -2.22 -8.59 15.06
N MET A 119 -1.15 -8.53 14.27
CA MET A 119 -0.48 -9.72 13.73
C MET A 119 1.03 -9.52 13.65
N LEU A 120 1.77 -10.58 14.00
CA LEU A 120 3.18 -10.73 13.66
C LEU A 120 3.31 -11.86 12.63
N ILE A 121 3.59 -11.49 11.39
CA ILE A 121 3.78 -12.41 10.27
C ILE A 121 5.28 -12.58 10.06
N LYS A 122 5.81 -13.74 10.46
CA LYS A 122 7.22 -14.09 10.30
C LYS A 122 7.39 -14.94 9.04
N LEU A 123 7.90 -14.31 7.99
CA LEU A 123 8.09 -14.93 6.68
C LEU A 123 9.27 -15.90 6.70
N LYS A 124 9.09 -17.07 6.08
CA LYS A 124 10.17 -18.04 5.84
C LYS A 124 10.98 -17.70 4.59
N GLN A 125 10.33 -17.12 3.59
CA GLN A 125 10.91 -16.69 2.31
C GLN A 125 10.25 -15.39 1.86
N GLU A 126 10.85 -14.73 0.87
CA GLU A 126 10.27 -13.52 0.26
C GLU A 126 8.78 -13.71 -0.09
N LEU A 127 8.00 -12.68 0.22
CA LEU A 127 6.59 -12.56 -0.08
C LEU A 127 6.47 -11.91 -1.46
N ILE A 128 6.31 -12.74 -2.48
CA ILE A 128 6.17 -12.32 -3.89
C ILE A 128 4.71 -12.00 -4.16
N PHE A 129 4.46 -10.86 -4.80
CA PHE A 129 3.11 -10.38 -5.08
C PHE A 129 2.73 -10.62 -6.54
N ASN A 130 1.44 -10.84 -6.76
CA ASN A 130 0.80 -10.55 -8.04
C ASN A 130 0.33 -9.09 -8.11
N SER A 131 -0.01 -8.63 -9.32
CA SER A 131 -0.59 -7.30 -9.54
C SER A 131 -1.96 -7.16 -8.83
N TYR A 132 -2.43 -5.90 -8.71
CA TYR A 132 -3.75 -5.56 -8.19
C TYR A 132 -3.98 -5.98 -6.73
N LYS A 133 -3.04 -5.63 -5.85
CA LYS A 133 -3.12 -5.95 -4.42
C LYS A 133 -3.09 -4.68 -3.59
N THR A 134 -3.96 -4.61 -2.58
CA THR A 134 -3.80 -3.66 -1.49
C THR A 134 -3.53 -4.43 -0.20
N ILE A 135 -2.46 -4.10 0.51
CA ILE A 135 -2.32 -4.43 1.93
C ILE A 135 -2.74 -3.20 2.72
N ASP A 136 -3.84 -3.33 3.47
CA ASP A 136 -4.43 -2.28 4.30
C ASP A 136 -4.39 -2.69 5.77
N GLY A 137 -3.34 -2.27 6.49
CA GLY A 137 -3.18 -2.51 7.92
C GLY A 137 -3.93 -1.51 8.80
N ARG A 138 -4.79 -0.63 8.27
CA ARG A 138 -5.53 0.32 9.12
C ARG A 138 -6.46 -0.41 10.08
N GLY A 139 -6.38 -0.07 11.36
CA GLY A 139 -7.17 -0.66 12.43
C GLY A 139 -6.51 -1.84 13.14
N ALA A 140 -5.28 -2.23 12.74
CA ALA A 140 -4.51 -3.28 13.38
C ALA A 140 -3.02 -2.92 13.43
N ASP A 141 -2.30 -3.45 14.41
CA ASP A 141 -0.84 -3.39 14.47
C ASP A 141 -0.25 -4.63 13.79
N VAL A 142 0.22 -4.45 12.55
CA VAL A 142 0.64 -5.55 11.66
C VAL A 142 2.12 -5.44 11.37
N HIS A 143 2.87 -6.45 11.80
CA HIS A 143 4.30 -6.56 11.61
C HIS A 143 4.63 -7.68 10.62
N ILE A 144 5.43 -7.39 9.61
CA ILE A 144 6.00 -8.35 8.65
C ILE A 144 7.52 -8.38 8.85
N VAL A 145 8.04 -9.56 9.18
CA VAL A 145 9.46 -9.77 9.52
C VAL A 145 10.02 -11.04 8.88
N GLY A 146 11.34 -11.23 8.91
CA GLY A 146 11.98 -12.50 8.58
C GLY A 146 12.57 -12.56 7.17
N GLY A 147 12.38 -13.70 6.49
CA GLY A 147 13.06 -13.99 5.23
C GLY A 147 12.54 -13.17 4.06
N GLY A 148 13.42 -12.38 3.44
CA GLY A 148 13.19 -11.64 2.19
C GLY A 148 12.22 -10.45 2.28
N CYS A 149 11.26 -10.48 3.21
CA CYS A 149 10.18 -9.52 3.30
C CYS A 149 9.36 -9.44 2.01
N ILE A 150 9.24 -8.27 1.36
CA ILE A 150 8.34 -8.07 0.22
C ILE A 150 9.12 -7.96 -1.08
N THR A 151 8.68 -8.70 -2.10
CA THR A 151 9.22 -8.63 -3.46
C THR A 151 8.11 -8.26 -4.45
N LEU A 152 8.29 -7.12 -5.14
CA LEU A 152 7.41 -6.65 -6.20
C LEU A 152 8.20 -6.63 -7.52
N GLN A 153 8.02 -7.64 -8.37
CA GLN A 153 8.80 -7.78 -9.60
C GLN A 153 7.88 -7.99 -10.81
N PHE A 154 8.06 -7.17 -11.86
CA PHE A 154 7.26 -7.25 -13.10
C PHE A 154 5.74 -7.21 -12.90
N ILE A 155 5.28 -6.47 -11.88
CA ILE A 155 3.86 -6.29 -11.54
C ILE A 155 3.49 -4.81 -11.48
N SER A 156 2.20 -4.53 -11.48
CA SER A 156 1.66 -3.18 -11.36
C SER A 156 0.48 -3.14 -10.36
N ASN A 157 0.02 -1.92 -10.03
CA ASN A 157 -1.16 -1.72 -9.19
C ASN A 157 -1.05 -2.40 -7.82
N VAL A 158 -0.04 -2.02 -7.04
CA VAL A 158 0.12 -2.46 -5.65
C VAL A 158 0.05 -1.26 -4.73
N ILE A 159 -0.72 -1.38 -3.64
CA ILE A 159 -0.77 -0.42 -2.54
C ILE A 159 -0.37 -1.16 -1.27
N ILE A 160 0.62 -0.66 -0.54
CA ILE A 160 1.01 -1.17 0.77
C ILE A 160 0.86 -0.01 1.75
N HIS A 161 -0.03 -0.17 2.73
CA HIS A 161 -0.42 0.93 3.60
C HIS A 161 -0.62 0.48 5.05
N ASN A 162 -0.10 1.29 5.99
CA ASN A 162 -0.27 1.15 7.43
C ASN A 162 0.17 -0.20 8.01
N ILE A 163 1.36 -0.68 7.62
CA ILE A 163 2.00 -1.88 8.18
C ILE A 163 3.46 -1.60 8.56
N HIS A 164 4.03 -2.44 9.44
CA HIS A 164 5.42 -2.37 9.88
C HIS A 164 6.24 -3.47 9.21
N ILE A 165 7.26 -3.11 8.44
CA ILE A 165 8.18 -4.07 7.80
C ILE A 165 9.57 -3.86 8.39
N HIS A 166 10.13 -4.88 9.04
CA HIS A 166 11.41 -4.76 9.75
C HIS A 166 12.04 -6.13 10.02
N HIS A 167 13.31 -6.15 10.48
CA HIS A 167 14.08 -7.38 10.67
C HIS A 167 14.08 -8.33 9.45
N CYS A 168 14.14 -7.74 8.25
CA CYS A 168 14.27 -8.49 7.01
C CYS A 168 15.69 -9.02 6.90
N HIS A 169 15.84 -10.31 6.60
CA HIS A 169 17.12 -10.92 6.33
C HIS A 169 17.07 -11.72 5.02
N PRO A 170 18.21 -11.96 4.34
CA PRO A 170 18.23 -12.78 3.14
C PRO A 170 17.50 -14.12 3.35
N SER A 171 16.72 -14.53 2.34
CA SER A 171 16.05 -15.83 2.28
C SER A 171 16.45 -16.56 1.02
N GLY A 172 16.62 -17.88 1.12
CA GLY A 172 17.20 -18.71 0.07
C GLY A 172 18.57 -19.24 0.48
N LYS A 173 19.01 -20.37 -0.11
CA LYS A 173 20.38 -20.84 0.09
C LYS A 173 21.33 -19.80 -0.53
N GLN A 174 22.22 -19.23 0.27
CA GLN A 174 23.48 -18.71 -0.24
C GLN A 174 24.24 -19.94 -0.76
N THR A 175 24.12 -20.22 -2.05
CA THR A 175 25.00 -21.15 -2.75
C THR A 175 26.33 -20.48 -3.01
#